data_AF-A0AA92TJ15-F1
#
_entry.id   AF-A0AA92TJ15-F1
#
_cell.length_a   1.000
_cell.length_b   1.000
_cell.length_c   1.000
_cell.angle_alpha   90.00
_cell.angle_beta   90.00
_cell.angle_gamma   90.00
#
_symmetry.space_group_name_H-M   'P 1'
#
loop_
_entity.id
_entity.type
_entity.pdbx_description
1 polymer ?
#
loop_
_entity_poly.entity_id
_entity_poly.type
_entity_poly.pdbx_seq_one_letter_code
_entity_poly.pdbx_strand_id
1 'polypeptide(L)' 'MKTIIAEKPSVAKEIAHIVGADKREEGYMQGNGYYVTWAFGHLVQPAMPETYGMKGFH' A
#
# COMPACT_ATOMS: atom_id res chain seq x y z
N MET A 1 15.07 -10.70 0.64
CA MET A 1 13.61 -10.47 0.67
C MET A 1 13.31 -9.16 -0.04
N LYS A 2 12.35 -9.12 -0.97
CA LYS A 2 11.97 -7.89 -1.69
C LYS A 2 10.48 -7.61 -1.49
N THR A 3 10.12 -6.35 -1.31
CA THR A 3 8.72 -5.94 -1.11
C THR A 3 8.26 -5.08 -2.27
N ILE A 4 7.06 -5.36 -2.78
CA ILE A 4 6.38 -4.60 -3.83
C ILE A 4 5.09 -4.04 -3.23
N ILE A 5 4.86 -2.74 -3.44
CA ILE A 5 3.66 -2.03 -2.99
C ILE A 5 2.91 -1.55 -4.22
N ALA A 6 1.66 -1.98 -4.39
CA ALA A 6 0.76 -1.53 -5.45
C ALA A 6 -0.24 -0.47 -4.94
N GLU A 7 -0.90 0.23 -5.84
CA GLU A 7 -1.90 1.26 -5.51
C GLU A 7 -3.29 0.70 -5.13
N LYS A 8 -3.55 -0.57 -5.46
CA LYS A 8 -4.84 -1.25 -5.24
C LYS A 8 -4.68 -2.77 -5.24
N PRO A 9 -5.62 -3.53 -4.62
CA PRO A 9 -5.50 -4.98 -4.49
C PRO A 9 -5.42 -5.74 -5.82
N SER A 10 -6.11 -5.26 -6.88
CA SER A 10 -6.11 -5.96 -8.17
C SER A 10 -4.73 -5.98 -8.82
N VAL A 11 -4.01 -4.86 -8.78
CA VAL A 11 -2.65 -4.74 -9.32
C VAL A 11 -1.68 -5.58 -8.50
N ALA A 12 -1.80 -5.58 -7.17
CA ALA A 12 -0.97 -6.43 -6.31
C ALA A 12 -1.14 -7.93 -6.62
N LYS A 13 -2.37 -8.39 -6.87
CA LYS A 13 -2.62 -9.80 -7.23
C LYS A 13 -1.96 -10.20 -8.55
N GLU A 14 -2.03 -9.32 -9.55
CA GLU A 14 -1.43 -9.57 -10.87
C GLU A 14 0.10 -9.63 -10.78
N ILE A 15 0.70 -8.71 -10.03
CA ILE A 15 2.14 -8.74 -9.74
C ILE A 15 2.53 -10.00 -8.95
N ALA A 16 1.77 -10.33 -7.91
CA ALA A 16 2.04 -11.50 -7.06
C ALA A 16 2.07 -12.80 -7.89
N HIS A 17 1.14 -12.94 -8.85
CA HIS A 17 1.12 -14.06 -9.78
C HIS A 17 2.38 -14.12 -10.65
N ILE A 18 2.82 -12.99 -11.21
CA ILE A 18 4.01 -12.92 -12.07
C ILE A 18 5.28 -13.25 -11.29
N VAL A 19 5.41 -12.79 -10.04
CA VAL A 19 6.62 -13.00 -9.24
C VAL A 19 6.63 -14.32 -8.47
N GLY A 20 5.56 -15.12 -8.50
CA GLY A 20 5.45 -16.38 -7.76
C GLY A 20 5.20 -16.19 -6.26
N ALA A 21 4.49 -15.12 -5.88
CA ALA A 21 4.06 -14.84 -4.52
C ALA A 21 2.64 -15.38 -4.26
N ASP A 22 2.48 -16.71 -4.32
CA ASP A 22 1.16 -17.35 -4.35
C ASP A 22 0.48 -17.53 -2.98
N LYS A 23 1.25 -17.41 -1.88
CA LYS A 23 0.70 -17.59 -0.53
C LYS A 23 0.02 -16.31 -0.06
N ARG A 24 -1.29 -16.38 0.16
CA ARG A 24 -2.08 -15.27 0.67
C ARG A 24 -1.94 -15.13 2.19
N GLU A 25 -1.84 -13.89 2.65
CA GLU A 25 -1.80 -13.48 4.05
C GLU A 25 -2.78 -12.33 4.29
N GLU A 26 -2.85 -11.83 5.52
CA GLU A 26 -3.67 -10.65 5.85
C GLU A 26 -3.01 -9.37 5.31
N GLY A 27 -3.57 -8.82 4.22
CA GLY A 27 -3.12 -7.55 3.62
C GLY A 27 -1.95 -7.66 2.64
N TYR A 28 -1.46 -8.86 2.33
CA TYR A 28 -0.40 -9.07 1.34
C TYR A 28 -0.37 -10.52 0.80
N MET A 29 0.50 -10.77 -0.17
CA MET A 29 0.82 -12.09 -0.72
C MET A 29 2.33 -12.32 -0.66
N GLN A 30 2.77 -13.56 -0.43
CA GLN A 30 4.19 -13.90 -0.31
C GLN A 30 4.58 -15.19 -1.06
N GLY A 31 5.84 -15.26 -1.47
CA GLY A 31 6.41 -16.42 -2.16
C GLY A 31 7.58 -16.01 -3.06
N ASN A 32 8.41 -16.98 -3.45
CA ASN A 32 9.58 -16.75 -4.30
C ASN A 32 10.52 -15.60 -3.85
N GLY A 33 10.59 -15.35 -2.53
CA GLY A 33 11.39 -14.25 -1.95
C GLY A 33 10.79 -12.85 -2.07
N TYR A 34 9.51 -12.75 -2.47
CA TYR A 34 8.73 -11.52 -2.59
C TYR A 34 7.61 -11.43 -1.56
N TYR A 35 7.33 -10.20 -1.15
CA TYR A 35 6.13 -9.77 -0.44
C TYR A 35 5.43 -8.74 -1.32
N VAL A 36 4.16 -8.95 -1.64
CA VAL A 36 3.37 -8.07 -2.50
C VAL A 36 2.15 -7.58 -1.73
N THR A 37 2.09 -6.27 -1.46
CA THR A 37 1.00 -5.61 -0.73
C THR A 37 0.46 -4.43 -1.53
N TRP A 38 -0.55 -3.73 -1.00
CA TRP A 38 -1.17 -2.60 -1.66
C TRP A 38 -1.61 -1.52 -0.66
N ALA A 39 -1.61 -0.28 -1.12
CA ALA A 39 -2.35 0.80 -0.49
C ALA A 39 -3.80 0.82 -1.01
N PHE A 40 -4.70 1.46 -0.27
CA PHE A 40 -6.02 1.88 -0.78
C PHE A 40 -6.01 3.39 -0.89
N GLY A 41 -5.64 3.91 -2.08
CA GLY A 41 -5.46 5.34 -2.28
C GLY A 41 -4.33 5.91 -1.41
N HIS A 42 -4.47 7.15 -0.96
CA HIS A 42 -3.47 7.81 -0.12
C HIS A 42 -3.53 7.28 1.31
N LEU A 43 -2.44 6.63 1.76
CA LEU A 43 -2.31 6.17 3.16
C LEU A 43 -2.15 7.33 4.16
N VAL A 44 -1.68 8.47 3.66
CA VAL A 44 -1.47 9.69 4.43
C VAL A 44 -1.92 10.88 3.59
N GLN A 45 -2.35 11.93 4.27
CA GLN A 45 -2.71 13.20 3.65
C GLN A 45 -1.99 14.34 4.39
N PRO A 46 -1.77 15.50 3.73
CA PRO A 46 -1.28 16.68 4.41
C PRO A 46 -2.16 17.00 5.61
N ALA A 47 -1.52 17.39 6.72
CA ALA A 47 -2.27 17.91 7.85
C ALA A 47 -2.87 19.28 7.50
N MET A 48 -4.05 19.54 8.03
CA MET A 48 -4.71 20.82 7.84
C MET A 48 -3.96 21.93 8.60
N PRO A 49 -4.02 23.20 8.18
CA PRO A 49 -3.34 24.30 8.87
C PRO A 49 -3.64 24.38 10.38
N GLU A 50 -4.85 24.00 10.79
CA GLU A 50 -5.30 23.94 12.19
C GLU A 50 -4.46 22.96 13.02
N THR A 51 -3.97 21.87 12.43
CA THR A 51 -3.07 20.91 13.09
C THR A 51 -1.75 21.56 13.49
N TYR A 52 -1.36 22.66 12.84
CA TYR A 52 -0.17 23.45 13.16
C TYR A 52 -0.48 24.69 14.01
N GLY A 53 -1.72 24.88 14.45
CA GLY A 53 -2.16 26.03 15.25
C GLY A 53 -2.47 27.30 14.45
N MET A 54 -2.54 27.22 13.12
CA MET A 54 -2.96 28.34 12.28
C MET A 54 -4.48 28.53 12.34
N LYS A 55 -4.94 29.79 12.27
CA LYS A 55 -6.37 30.18 12.31
C LYS A 55 -6.73 30.98 11.06
N GLY A 56 -8.00 30.96 10.66
CA GLY A 56 -8.53 31.81 9.58
C GLY A 56 -8.72 31.11 8.23
N PHE A 57 -8.64 29.78 8.17
CA PHE A 57 -8.99 28.98 6.99
C PHE A 57 -10.43 28.47 7.10
N HIS A 58 -11.39 29.39 7.10
CA HIS A 58 -12.83 29.11 7.03
C HIS A 58 -13.45 29.83 5.84
#